data_AF-A0A1H4NEG6-F1
#
_entry.id   AF-A0A1H4NEG6-F1
#
_cell.length_a   1.000
_cell.length_b   1.000
_cell.length_c   1.000
_cell.angle_alpha   90.00
_cell.angle_beta   90.00
_cell.angle_gamma   90.00
#
_symmetry.space_group_name_H-M   'P 1'
#
loop_
_entity.id
_entity.type
_entity.pdbx_description
1 polymer ?
#
loop_
_entity_poly.entity_id
_entity_poly.type
_entity_poly.pdbx_seq_one_letter_code
_entity_poly.pdbx_strand_id
1 'polypeptide(L)' 'MAKQRGYPDRRGMGAQSDFLSETFVPSESHRAKQLAMARDLVRTGSKPEDVAHMLSLPIDLVNRALAEDL' A
#
# COMPACT_ATOMS: atom_id res chain seq x y z
N MET A 1 -24.32 30.64 -32.26
CA MET A 1 -23.86 30.97 -30.89
C MET A 1 -23.21 29.74 -30.29
N ALA A 2 -21.89 29.77 -30.08
CA ALA A 2 -21.14 28.63 -29.52
C ALA A 2 -21.34 28.55 -28.00
N LYS A 3 -21.71 27.38 -27.48
CA LYS A 3 -21.90 27.16 -26.03
C LYS A 3 -20.56 27.34 -25.31
N GLN A 4 -20.51 28.32 -24.42
CA GLN A 4 -19.36 28.61 -23.56
C GLN A 4 -19.11 27.40 -22.66
N ARG A 5 -17.98 26.71 -22.85
CA ARG A 5 -17.56 25.60 -21.99
C ARG A 5 -17.39 26.15 -20.58
N GLY A 6 -18.28 25.75 -19.67
CA GLY A 6 -18.13 26.01 -18.25
C GLY A 6 -16.79 25.46 -17.77
N TYR A 7 -16.03 26.29 -17.06
CA TYR A 7 -14.84 25.86 -16.32
C TYR A 7 -15.21 24.65 -15.45
N PRO A 8 -14.38 23.60 -15.36
CA PRO A 8 -14.66 22.51 -14.45
C PRO A 8 -14.65 23.09 -13.03
N ASP A 9 -15.77 22.93 -12.33
CA ASP A 9 -15.94 23.39 -10.96
C ASP A 9 -14.88 22.66 -10.10
N ARG A 10 -13.85 23.39 -9.68
CA ARG A 10 -12.67 22.85 -8.96
C ARG A 10 -13.02 22.30 -7.57
N ARG A 11 -14.28 22.36 -7.15
CA ARG A 11 -14.75 21.96 -5.83
C ARG A 11 -14.97 20.45 -5.67
N GLY A 12 -14.96 19.67 -6.75
CA GLY A 12 -15.34 18.24 -6.72
C GLY A 12 -14.20 17.22 -6.62
N MET A 13 -12.98 17.52 -7.10
CA MET A 13 -11.95 16.49 -7.24
C MET A 13 -11.03 16.29 -6.02
N GLY A 14 -10.72 17.34 -5.26
CA GLY A 14 -9.87 17.21 -4.06
C GLY A 14 -10.58 16.55 -2.87
N ALA A 15 -11.87 16.87 -2.68
CA ALA A 15 -12.65 16.33 -1.56
C ALA A 15 -12.86 14.81 -1.64
N GLN A 16 -12.88 14.23 -2.85
CA GLN A 16 -12.98 12.77 -3.02
C GLN A 16 -11.61 12.09 -2.91
N SER A 17 -10.51 12.74 -3.29
CA SER A 17 -9.17 12.14 -3.12
C SER A 17 -8.74 12.09 -1.65
N ASP A 18 -9.06 13.13 -0.88
CA ASP A 18 -8.72 13.19 0.54
C ASP A 18 -9.52 12.14 1.31
N PHE A 19 -10.81 11.97 0.99
CA PHE A 19 -11.65 10.92 1.57
C PHE A 19 -11.12 9.50 1.31
N LEU A 20 -10.66 9.21 0.09
CA LEU A 20 -10.05 7.92 -0.25
C LEU A 20 -8.72 7.70 0.46
N SER A 21 -7.94 8.76 0.65
CA SER A 21 -6.64 8.69 1.35
C SER A 21 -6.82 8.38 2.85
N GLU A 22 -7.87 8.91 3.47
CA GLU A 22 -8.22 8.62 4.87
C GLU A 22 -8.73 7.18 5.07
N THR A 23 -9.38 6.59 4.05
CA THR A 23 -9.85 5.19 4.14
C THR A 23 -8.76 4.16 3.86
N PHE A 24 -7.65 4.57 3.22
CA PHE A 24 -6.54 3.71 2.83
C PHE A 24 -5.38 3.70 3.83
N VAL A 25 -5.61 4.12 5.08
CA VAL A 25 -4.64 3.87 6.14
C VAL A 25 -4.52 2.35 6.33
N PRO A 26 -3.32 1.74 6.17
CA PRO A 26 -3.15 0.31 6.31
C PRO A 26 -3.62 -0.15 7.69
N SER A 27 -4.71 -0.91 7.73
CA SER A 27 -5.19 -1.51 8.98
C SER A 27 -4.16 -2.50 9.52
N GLU A 28 -4.17 -2.76 10.82
CA GLU A 28 -3.30 -3.79 11.42
C GLU A 28 -3.50 -5.16 10.76
N SER A 29 -4.74 -5.48 10.36
CA SER A 29 -5.06 -6.71 9.63
C SER A 29 -4.49 -6.74 8.22
N HIS A 30 -4.40 -5.59 7.54
CA HIS A 30 -3.72 -5.50 6.25
C HIS A 30 -2.21 -5.73 6.40
N ARG A 31 -1.60 -5.12 7.42
CA ARG A 31 -0.17 -5.31 7.74
C ARG A 31 0.16 -6.77 8.07
N ALA A 32 -0.69 -7.45 8.85
CA ALA A 32 -0.55 -8.86 9.15
C ALA A 32 -0.60 -9.74 7.88
N LYS A 33 -1.51 -9.44 6.95
CA LYS A 33 -1.59 -10.16 5.66
C LYS A 33 -0.35 -9.93 4.79
N GLN A 34 0.16 -8.70 4.72
CA GLN A 34 1.38 -8.41 3.97
C GLN A 34 2.59 -9.14 4.55
N LEU A 35 2.69 -9.23 5.89
CA LEU A 35 3.76 -9.99 6.56
C LEU A 35 3.66 -11.50 6.30
N ALA A 36 2.47 -12.08 6.36
CA ALA A 36 2.26 -13.49 6.01
C ALA A 36 2.69 -13.78 4.56
N MET A 37 2.31 -12.90 3.63
CA MET A 37 2.69 -13.02 2.23
C MET A 37 4.21 -12.88 2.04
N ALA A 38 4.84 -11.95 2.76
CA ALA A 38 6.30 -11.77 2.74
C ALA A 38 7.03 -13.04 3.19
N ARG A 39 6.55 -13.68 4.26
CA ARG A 39 7.09 -14.94 4.78
C ARG A 39 6.98 -16.07 3.75
N ASP A 40 5.81 -16.25 3.14
CA ASP A 40 5.61 -17.28 2.13
C ASP A 40 6.54 -17.08 0.93
N LEU A 41 6.68 -15.85 0.44
CA LEU A 41 7.56 -15.53 -0.68
C LEU A 41 9.04 -15.78 -0.38
N VAL A 42 9.49 -15.47 0.84
CA VAL A 42 10.87 -15.76 1.25
C VAL A 42 11.08 -17.26 1.40
N ARG A 43 10.10 -17.99 1.95
CA ARG A 43 10.15 -19.47 2.04
C ARG A 43 10.17 -20.16 0.67
N THR A 44 9.54 -19.59 -0.35
CA THR A 44 9.62 -20.09 -1.72
C THR A 44 10.93 -19.73 -2.44
N GLY A 45 11.84 -19.00 -1.78
CA GLY A 45 13.18 -18.70 -2.27
C GLY A 45 13.38 -17.27 -2.77
N SER A 46 12.40 -16.38 -2.59
CA SER A 46 12.57 -14.96 -2.90
C SER A 46 13.48 -14.29 -1.87
N LYS A 47 14.30 -13.33 -2.30
CA LYS A 47 15.15 -12.59 -1.36
C LYS A 47 14.31 -11.62 -0.52
N PRO A 48 14.61 -11.43 0.77
CA PRO A 48 13.89 -10.49 1.61
C PRO A 48 13.90 -9.06 1.06
N GLU A 49 14.99 -8.62 0.41
CA GLU A 49 15.08 -7.28 -0.19
C GLU A 49 14.08 -7.08 -1.33
N ASP A 50 13.97 -8.09 -2.21
CA ASP A 50 13.05 -8.06 -3.35
C ASP A 50 11.59 -8.07 -2.88
N VAL A 51 11.30 -8.86 -1.84
CA VAL A 51 9.96 -8.96 -1.24
C VAL A 51 9.58 -7.66 -0.53
N ALA A 52 10.51 -7.03 0.20
CA ALA A 52 10.29 -5.74 0.84
C ALA A 52 9.97 -4.66 -0.20
N HIS A 53 10.71 -4.61 -1.31
CA HIS A 53 10.43 -3.70 -2.41
C HIS A 53 9.07 -3.98 -3.07
N MET A 54 8.74 -5.25 -3.35
CA MET A 54 7.48 -5.63 -3.99
C MET A 54 6.25 -5.28 -3.14
N LEU A 55 6.33 -5.48 -1.82
CA LEU A 55 5.23 -5.22 -0.89
C LEU A 55 5.25 -3.79 -0.33
N SER A 56 6.20 -2.96 -0.75
CA SER A 56 6.42 -1.60 -0.20
C SER A 56 6.54 -1.60 1.33
N LEU A 57 7.22 -2.62 1.88
CA LEU A 57 7.46 -2.78 3.29
C LEU A 57 8.89 -2.34 3.66
N PRO A 58 9.11 -1.80 4.87
CA PRO A 58 10.46 -1.63 5.39
C PRO A 58 11.17 -2.99 5.48
N ILE A 59 12.41 -3.06 5.01
CA ILE A 59 13.20 -4.31 5.05
C ILE A 59 13.41 -4.82 6.48
N ASP A 60 13.57 -3.92 7.45
CA ASP A 60 13.70 -4.26 8.87
C ASP A 60 12.48 -5.00 9.40
N LEU A 61 11.29 -4.65 8.90
CA LEU A 61 10.04 -5.26 9.30
C LEU A 61 9.90 -6.66 8.71
N VAL A 62 10.32 -6.86 7.46
CA VAL A 62 10.37 -8.19 6.84
C VAL A 62 11.37 -9.08 7.58
N ASN A 63 12.57 -8.57 7.86
CA ASN A 63 13.61 -9.32 8.59
C ASN A 63 13.17 -9.70 10.00
N ARG A 64 12.52 -8.78 10.73
CA ARG A 64 11.97 -9.07 12.06
C ARG A 64 10.87 -10.14 11.98
N ALA A 65 9.97 -10.04 11.02
CA ALA A 65 8.89 -11.01 10.87
C ALA A 65 9.39 -12.40 10.46
N LEU A 66 10.52 -12.48 9.76
CA LEU A 66 11.20 -13.75 9.46
C LEU A 66 11.93 -14.32 10.69
N ALA A 67 12.54 -13.45 11.52
CA ALA A 67 13.24 -13.85 12.74
C ALA A 67 12.30 -14.36 13.84
N GLU A 68 11.06 -13.88 13.88
CA GLU A 68 10.02 -14.36 14.83
C GLU A 68 9.39 -15.71 14.42
N ASP A 69 9.67 -16.21 13.20
CA ASP A 69 9.14 -17.47 12.65
C ASP A 69 10.16 -18.65 12.66
N LEU A 70 11.41 -18.39 13.09
CA LEU A 70 12.49 -19.38 13.27
C LEU A 70 12.62 -19.80 14.74
#